data_AF-A0A916RTR6-F1
#
_entry.id   AF-A0A916RTR6-F1
#
_cell.length_a   1.000
_cell.length_b   1.000
_cell.length_c   1.000
_cell.angle_alpha   90.00
_cell.angle_beta   90.00
_cell.angle_gamma   90.00
#
_symmetry.space_group_name_H-M   'P 1'
#
loop_
_entity.id
_entity.type
_entity.pdbx_description
1 polymer ?
#
loop_
_entity_poly.entity_id
_entity_poly.type
_entity_poly.pdbx_seq_one_letter_code
_entity_poly.pdbx_strand_id
1 'polypeptide(L)'
;MDTATQSSGRLKWVALYGLCFIGAAAAVRRIAVLLFPPTAPATVELGNLDAQFASHAALTMAHIVPALIFVILLPFWFSRRVRATATAYRRVSIALLVLGAVVGLTALPMAALPVGGVTEQAAVLVFDAIFLFSLTKAWVLFARGEMARYREWMMRAVSVLLGIATTRPVMGVFFATSRLTHLTPHQFFGIAFWIGFGVTYLAGEAYLHRHPVTT
;
A
#
# COMPACT_ATOMS: atom_id res chain seq x y z
N MET A 1 7.14 -32.34 -13.47
CA MET A 1 6.02 -31.62 -12.80
C MET A 1 6.52 -30.48 -11.89
N ASP A 2 7.84 -30.19 -11.85
CA ASP A 2 8.47 -29.23 -10.92
C ASP A 2 8.72 -27.80 -11.46
N THR A 3 8.55 -27.56 -12.76
CA THR A 3 8.81 -26.24 -13.36
C THR A 3 7.67 -25.25 -13.10
N ALA A 4 6.42 -25.72 -13.17
CA ALA A 4 5.23 -24.90 -12.95
C ALA A 4 5.13 -24.40 -11.49
N THR A 5 5.43 -25.26 -10.50
CA THR A 5 5.41 -24.90 -9.08
C THR A 5 6.54 -23.93 -8.70
N GLN A 6 7.75 -24.11 -9.25
CA GLN A 6 8.87 -23.18 -9.06
C GLN A 6 8.63 -21.82 -9.72
N SER A 7 8.01 -21.78 -10.90
CA SER A 7 7.67 -20.53 -11.60
C SER A 7 6.67 -19.69 -10.81
N SER A 8 5.66 -20.32 -10.20
CA SER A 8 4.67 -19.67 -9.35
C SER A 8 5.30 -19.07 -8.09
N GLY A 9 6.28 -19.77 -7.49
CA GLY A 9 7.02 -19.26 -6.34
C GLY A 9 7.81 -17.99 -6.67
N ARG A 10 8.56 -17.99 -7.77
CA ARG A 10 9.35 -16.82 -8.20
C ARG A 10 8.47 -15.62 -8.56
N LEU A 11 7.36 -15.84 -9.26
CA LEU A 11 6.44 -14.78 -9.65
C LEU A 11 5.88 -14.03 -8.43
N LYS A 12 5.49 -14.75 -7.37
CA LYS A 12 4.98 -14.14 -6.12
C LYS A 12 6.02 -13.22 -5.47
N TRP A 13 7.28 -13.64 -5.43
CA TRP A 13 8.37 -12.81 -4.90
C TRP A 13 8.66 -11.60 -5.78
N VAL A 14 8.70 -11.78 -7.11
CA VAL A 14 8.88 -10.67 -8.05
C VAL A 14 7.76 -9.63 -7.87
N ALA A 15 6.51 -10.08 -7.76
CA ALA A 15 5.38 -9.19 -7.51
C ALA A 15 5.51 -8.44 -6.18
N LEU A 16 5.83 -9.14 -5.08
CA LEU A 16 6.03 -8.51 -3.78
C LEU A 16 7.14 -7.46 -3.81
N TYR A 17 8.33 -7.82 -4.29
CA TYR A 17 9.46 -6.90 -4.37
C TYR A 17 9.19 -5.73 -5.32
N GLY A 18 8.53 -6.00 -6.45
CA GLY A 18 8.11 -4.97 -7.41
C GLY A 18 7.17 -3.95 -6.77
N LEU A 19 6.14 -4.40 -6.06
CA LEU A 19 5.20 -3.51 -5.38
C LEU A 19 5.86 -2.75 -4.22
N CYS A 20 6.71 -3.40 -3.42
CA CYS A 20 7.50 -2.73 -2.38
C CYS A 20 8.41 -1.65 -2.99
N PHE A 21 9.08 -1.94 -4.11
CA PHE A 21 9.93 -0.99 -4.80
C PHE A 21 9.14 0.20 -5.35
N ILE A 22 8.02 -0.05 -6.03
CA ILE A 22 7.15 1.02 -6.56
C ILE A 22 6.64 1.91 -5.42
N GLY A 23 6.16 1.30 -4.33
CA GLY A 23 5.70 2.02 -3.14
C GLY A 23 6.81 2.87 -2.51
N ALA A 24 8.00 2.29 -2.33
CA ALA A 24 9.16 2.98 -1.78
C ALA A 24 9.62 4.14 -2.68
N ALA A 25 9.74 3.91 -3.99
CA ALA A 25 10.13 4.93 -4.96
C ALA A 25 9.13 6.11 -4.98
N ALA A 26 7.83 5.82 -4.94
CA ALA A 26 6.80 6.85 -4.87
C ALA A 26 6.88 7.67 -3.57
N ALA A 27 7.08 7.02 -2.43
CA ALA A 27 7.24 7.70 -1.14
C ALA A 27 8.52 8.56 -1.11
N VAL A 28 9.65 8.02 -1.56
CA VAL A 28 10.92 8.76 -1.66
C VAL A 28 10.79 9.98 -2.57
N ARG A 29 10.17 9.83 -3.76
CA ARG A 29 9.89 10.96 -4.65
C ARG A 29 9.07 12.04 -3.92
N ARG A 30 8.01 11.66 -3.22
CA ARG A 30 7.15 12.61 -2.50
C ARG A 30 7.89 13.31 -1.36
N ILE A 31 8.72 12.59 -0.61
CA ILE A 31 9.58 13.18 0.43
C ILE A 31 10.55 14.18 -0.19
N ALA A 32 11.23 13.80 -1.28
CA ALA A 32 12.19 14.67 -1.96
C ALA A 32 11.55 15.96 -2.47
N VAL A 33 10.37 15.88 -3.10
CA VAL A 33 9.63 17.06 -3.59
C VAL A 33 9.22 17.99 -2.45
N LEU A 34 8.85 17.45 -1.28
CA LEU A 34 8.47 18.25 -0.12
C LEU A 34 9.66 18.93 0.56
N LEU A 35 10.83 18.28 0.58
CA LEU A 35 12.06 18.84 1.15
C LEU A 35 12.78 19.80 0.19
N PHE A 36 12.69 19.52 -1.11
CA PHE A 36 13.37 20.25 -2.18
C PHE A 36 12.37 20.55 -3.30
N PRO A 37 11.49 21.56 -3.12
CA PRO A 37 10.49 21.91 -4.12
C PRO A 37 11.17 22.27 -5.47
N PRO A 38 10.68 21.73 -6.59
CA PRO A 38 11.24 22.03 -7.90
C PRO A 38 10.99 23.51 -8.27
N THR A 39 11.96 24.13 -8.94
CA THR A 39 11.85 25.53 -9.40
C THR A 39 10.78 25.72 -10.47
N ALA A 40 10.48 24.69 -11.27
CA ALA A 40 9.39 24.64 -12.21
C ALA A 40 8.78 23.23 -12.27
N PRO A 41 7.43 23.10 -12.27
CA PRO A 41 6.79 21.80 -12.39
C PRO A 41 6.83 21.28 -13.84
N ALA A 42 6.93 19.96 -14.01
CA ALA A 42 6.96 19.34 -15.34
C ALA A 42 5.64 19.49 -16.10
N THR A 43 4.51 19.57 -15.40
CA THR A 43 3.18 19.91 -15.93
C THR A 43 2.39 20.72 -14.90
N VAL A 44 1.38 21.46 -15.36
CA VAL A 44 0.49 22.23 -14.47
C VAL A 44 -0.20 21.32 -13.46
N GLU A 45 -0.66 20.15 -13.90
CA GLU A 45 -1.33 19.16 -13.03
C GLU A 45 -0.39 18.63 -11.95
N LEU A 46 0.88 18.34 -12.29
CA LEU A 46 1.87 17.92 -11.30
C LEU A 46 2.19 19.03 -10.30
N GLY A 47 2.26 20.28 -10.76
CA GLY A 47 2.44 21.44 -9.89
C GLY A 47 1.30 21.61 -8.88
N ASN A 48 0.05 21.48 -9.34
CA ASN A 48 -1.12 21.57 -8.48
C ASN A 48 -1.16 20.45 -7.42
N LEU A 49 -0.82 19.22 -7.82
CA LEU A 49 -0.66 18.09 -6.91
C LEU A 49 0.39 18.37 -5.84
N ASP A 50 1.58 18.83 -6.26
CA ASP A 50 2.69 19.08 -5.34
C ASP A 50 2.36 20.22 -4.36
N ALA A 51 1.67 21.26 -4.80
CA ALA A 51 1.17 22.34 -3.95
C ALA A 51 0.16 21.87 -2.89
N GLN A 52 -0.75 20.95 -3.26
CA GLN A 52 -1.73 20.39 -2.33
C GLN A 52 -1.06 19.56 -1.22
N PHE A 53 -0.04 18.76 -1.55
CA PHE A 53 0.72 18.04 -0.52
C PHE A 53 1.55 18.99 0.35
N ALA A 54 2.10 20.06 -0.23
CA ALA A 54 2.87 21.05 0.51
C ALA A 54 2.04 21.82 1.55
N SER A 55 0.77 22.15 1.24
CA SER A 55 -0.12 22.81 2.20
C SER A 55 -0.47 21.94 3.41
N HIS A 56 -0.28 20.62 3.30
CA HIS A 56 -0.49 19.64 4.38
C HIS A 56 0.78 18.80 4.62
N ALA A 57 1.96 19.44 4.55
CA ALA A 57 3.24 18.74 4.60
C ALA A 57 3.43 17.88 5.85
N ALA A 58 3.02 18.37 7.02
CA ALA A 58 3.14 17.64 8.28
C ALA A 58 2.31 16.33 8.27
N LEU A 59 1.04 16.42 7.87
CA LEU A 59 0.16 15.24 7.74
C LEU A 59 0.69 14.28 6.67
N THR A 60 1.14 14.82 5.54
CA THR A 60 1.71 14.02 4.45
C THR A 60 2.96 13.27 4.92
N MET A 61 3.87 13.93 5.63
CA MET A 61 5.08 13.31 6.19
C MET A 61 4.75 12.25 7.25
N ALA A 62 3.81 12.56 8.14
CA ALA A 62 3.32 11.64 9.17
C ALA A 62 2.71 10.36 8.57
N HIS A 63 2.20 10.42 7.35
CA HIS A 63 1.69 9.26 6.63
C HIS A 63 2.79 8.52 5.83
N ILE A 64 3.51 9.24 4.96
CA ILE A 64 4.40 8.61 3.97
C ILE A 64 5.68 8.04 4.57
N VAL A 65 6.21 8.62 5.65
CA VAL A 65 7.44 8.12 6.29
C VAL A 65 7.16 6.76 6.95
N PRO A 66 6.10 6.61 7.78
CA PRO A 66 5.70 5.29 8.27
C PRO A 66 5.37 4.30 7.15
N ALA A 67 4.69 4.73 6.08
CA ALA A 67 4.38 3.87 4.94
C ALA A 67 5.65 3.37 4.24
N LEU A 68 6.66 4.24 4.06
CA LEU A 68 7.96 3.86 3.49
C LEU A 68 8.67 2.80 4.35
N ILE A 69 8.72 3.01 5.67
CA ILE A 69 9.32 2.05 6.58
C ILE A 69 8.55 0.72 6.54
N PHE A 70 7.21 0.77 6.49
CA PHE A 70 6.36 -0.42 6.39
C PHE A 70 6.71 -1.24 5.15
N VAL A 71 6.74 -0.62 3.96
CA VAL A 71 7.02 -1.36 2.71
C VAL A 71 8.44 -1.92 2.66
N ILE A 72 9.41 -1.25 3.29
CA ILE A 72 10.78 -1.74 3.42
C ILE A 72 10.85 -2.95 4.37
N LEU A 73 10.10 -2.93 5.46
CA LEU A 73 10.08 -4.04 6.44
C LEU A 73 9.30 -5.26 5.95
N LEU A 74 8.39 -5.08 4.97
CA LEU A 74 7.47 -6.13 4.55
C LEU A 74 8.16 -7.41 4.02
N PRO A 75 9.20 -7.36 3.15
CA PRO A 75 9.92 -8.56 2.73
C PRO A 75 10.56 -9.33 3.90
N PHE A 76 11.00 -8.63 4.96
CA PHE A 76 11.55 -9.26 6.15
C PHE A 76 10.48 -10.04 6.92
N TRP A 77 9.24 -9.56 6.96
CA TRP A 77 8.12 -10.30 7.58
C TRP A 77 7.78 -11.62 6.85
N PHE A 78 7.97 -11.66 5.52
CA PHE A 78 7.83 -12.88 4.72
C PHE A 78 9.05 -13.81 4.75
N SER A 79 10.22 -13.30 5.11
CA SER A 79 11.47 -14.05 5.10
C SER A 79 11.43 -15.26 6.03
N ARG A 80 11.78 -16.44 5.50
CA ARG A 80 11.94 -17.67 6.30
C ARG A 80 12.97 -17.50 7.42
N ARG A 81 14.06 -16.75 7.16
CA ARG A 81 15.13 -16.50 8.14
C ARG A 81 14.63 -15.71 9.34
N VAL A 82 13.81 -14.67 9.10
CA VAL A 82 13.22 -13.87 10.17
C VAL A 82 12.19 -14.69 10.94
N ARG A 83 11.36 -15.48 10.23
CA ARG A 83 10.36 -16.37 10.84
C ARG A 83 10.97 -17.47 11.69
N ALA A 84 12.18 -17.92 11.38
CA ALA A 84 12.90 -18.91 12.19
C ALA A 84 13.37 -18.36 13.54
N THR A 85 13.38 -17.05 13.74
CA THR A 85 13.76 -16.41 15.01
C THR A 85 12.55 -15.72 15.64
N ALA A 86 11.99 -16.33 16.69
CA ALA A 86 10.78 -15.83 17.37
C ALA A 86 10.87 -14.35 17.75
N THR A 87 12.01 -13.91 18.32
CA THR A 87 12.22 -12.52 18.72
C THR A 87 12.25 -11.56 17.53
N ALA A 88 12.94 -11.92 16.45
CA ALA A 88 13.02 -11.07 15.26
C ALA A 88 11.66 -10.94 14.57
N TYR A 89 10.96 -12.06 14.40
CA TYR A 89 9.61 -12.07 13.83
C TYR A 89 8.63 -11.25 14.68
N ARG A 90 8.70 -11.37 16.01
CA ARG A 90 7.87 -10.57 16.93
C ARG A 90 8.15 -9.07 16.79
N ARG A 91 9.42 -8.66 16.73
CA ARG A 91 9.82 -7.24 16.56
C ARG A 91 9.31 -6.66 15.24
N VAL A 92 9.52 -7.37 14.13
CA VAL A 92 9.03 -6.93 12.81
C VAL A 92 7.49 -6.87 12.80
N SER A 93 6.82 -7.86 13.40
CA SER A 93 5.35 -7.87 13.49
C SER A 93 4.81 -6.67 14.27
N ILE A 94 5.40 -6.35 15.43
CA ILE A 94 5.02 -5.16 16.22
C ILE A 94 5.29 -3.89 15.43
N ALA A 95 6.45 -3.77 14.78
CA ALA A 95 6.78 -2.60 13.97
C ALA A 95 5.75 -2.38 12.85
N LEU A 96 5.40 -3.43 12.10
CA LEU A 96 4.38 -3.33 11.05
C LEU A 96 2.99 -3.00 11.61
N LEU A 97 2.60 -3.56 12.76
CA LEU A 97 1.32 -3.24 13.39
C LEU A 97 1.24 -1.75 13.78
N VAL A 98 2.29 -1.22 14.43
CA VAL A 98 2.37 0.19 14.84
C VAL A 98 2.41 1.12 13.64
N LEU A 99 3.30 0.84 12.67
CA LEU A 99 3.41 1.64 11.44
C LEU A 99 2.10 1.61 10.66
N GLY A 100 1.47 0.44 10.55
CA GLY A 100 0.17 0.28 9.90
C GLY A 100 -0.91 1.12 10.57
N ALA A 101 -0.94 1.17 11.90
CA ALA A 101 -1.92 1.97 12.63
C ALA A 101 -1.73 3.47 12.33
N VAL A 102 -0.48 3.95 12.33
CA VAL A 102 -0.18 5.34 11.95
C VAL A 102 -0.60 5.62 10.51
N VAL A 103 -0.28 4.74 9.57
CA VAL A 103 -0.65 4.89 8.14
C VAL A 103 -2.16 4.97 7.96
N GLY A 104 -2.93 4.04 8.55
CA GLY A 104 -4.38 4.05 8.41
C GLY A 104 -5.04 5.26 9.08
N LEU A 105 -4.64 5.59 10.31
CA LEU A 105 -5.23 6.74 11.03
C LEU A 105 -4.93 8.08 10.34
N THR A 106 -3.74 8.23 9.73
CA THR A 106 -3.40 9.44 8.97
C THR A 106 -4.04 9.48 7.59
N ALA A 107 -4.46 8.33 7.03
CA ALA A 107 -5.16 8.28 5.75
C ALA A 107 -6.55 8.93 5.81
N LEU A 108 -7.24 8.83 6.95
CA LEU A 108 -8.59 9.41 7.14
C LEU A 108 -8.66 10.92 6.87
N PRO A 109 -7.87 11.78 7.55
CA PRO A 109 -7.88 13.22 7.25
C PRO A 109 -7.31 13.53 5.85
N MET A 110 -6.41 12.71 5.31
CA MET A 110 -5.94 12.88 3.92
C MET A 110 -7.05 12.62 2.90
N ALA A 111 -7.93 11.65 3.17
CA ALA A 111 -9.08 11.32 2.31
C ALA A 111 -10.13 12.44 2.25
N ALA A 112 -10.13 13.36 3.22
CA ALA A 112 -11.00 14.55 3.20
C ALA A 112 -10.60 15.57 2.12
N LEU A 113 -9.42 15.43 1.52
CA LEU A 113 -8.85 16.35 0.52
C LEU A 113 -8.54 15.60 -0.79
N PRO A 114 -9.53 14.99 -1.46
CA PRO A 114 -9.26 14.16 -2.63
C PRO A 114 -8.82 14.99 -3.84
N VAL A 115 -7.96 14.41 -4.67
CA VAL A 115 -7.54 14.97 -5.96
C VAL A 115 -8.56 14.62 -7.04
N GLY A 116 -8.97 13.36 -7.11
CA GLY A 116 -9.92 12.75 -8.05
C GLY A 116 -11.37 12.83 -7.59
N GLY A 117 -11.69 13.78 -6.71
CA GLY A 117 -13.03 13.99 -6.17
C GLY A 117 -13.58 12.82 -5.35
N VAL A 118 -14.91 12.75 -5.29
CA VAL A 118 -15.65 11.81 -4.42
C VAL A 118 -15.32 10.34 -4.72
N THR A 119 -15.00 10.00 -5.96
CA THR A 119 -14.67 8.62 -6.34
C THR A 119 -13.35 8.15 -5.71
N GLU A 120 -12.32 9.01 -5.67
CA GLU A 120 -11.08 8.72 -4.95
C GLU A 120 -11.35 8.60 -3.45
N GLN A 121 -12.05 9.58 -2.88
CA GLN A 121 -12.38 9.58 -1.46
C GLN A 121 -13.11 8.31 -1.04
N ALA A 122 -14.12 7.87 -1.80
CA ALA A 122 -14.86 6.65 -1.53
C ALA A 122 -13.97 5.41 -1.58
N ALA A 123 -13.10 5.30 -2.60
CA ALA A 123 -12.14 4.20 -2.68
C ALA A 123 -11.23 4.16 -1.46
N VAL A 124 -10.62 5.31 -1.11
CA VAL A 124 -9.72 5.41 0.05
C VAL A 124 -10.43 5.01 1.32
N LEU A 125 -11.62 5.56 1.61
CA LEU A 125 -12.35 5.27 2.85
C LEU A 125 -12.78 3.79 2.95
N VAL A 126 -13.28 3.20 1.86
CA VAL A 126 -13.69 1.78 1.84
C VAL A 126 -12.50 0.88 2.12
N PHE A 127 -11.39 1.08 1.40
CA PHE A 127 -10.22 0.22 1.57
C PHE A 127 -9.49 0.49 2.87
N ASP A 128 -9.44 1.74 3.35
CA ASP A 128 -8.87 2.06 4.65
C ASP A 128 -9.69 1.45 5.81
N ALA A 129 -11.02 1.40 5.70
CA ALA A 129 -11.85 0.67 6.65
C ALA A 129 -11.53 -0.83 6.68
N ILE A 130 -11.38 -1.47 5.51
CA ILE A 130 -10.95 -2.88 5.40
C ILE A 130 -9.56 -3.06 6.01
N PHE A 131 -8.63 -2.13 5.73
CA PHE A 131 -7.27 -2.14 6.25
C PHE A 131 -7.25 -2.04 7.77
N LEU A 132 -7.87 -1.01 8.36
CA LEU A 132 -7.92 -0.78 9.80
C LEU A 132 -8.64 -1.92 10.54
N PHE A 133 -9.74 -2.43 9.98
CA PHE A 133 -10.42 -3.60 10.53
C PHE A 133 -9.50 -4.81 10.54
N SER A 134 -8.86 -5.11 9.41
CA SER A 134 -7.94 -6.24 9.29
C SER A 134 -6.73 -6.12 10.21
N LEU A 135 -6.16 -4.92 10.31
CA LEU A 135 -5.04 -4.62 11.19
C LEU A 135 -5.43 -4.76 12.66
N THR A 136 -6.62 -4.30 13.05
CA THR A 136 -7.15 -4.43 14.41
C THR A 136 -7.33 -5.91 14.77
N LYS A 137 -7.90 -6.71 13.87
CA LYS A 137 -8.03 -8.16 14.06
C LYS A 137 -6.65 -8.82 14.19
N ALA A 138 -5.70 -8.45 13.34
CA ALA A 138 -4.32 -8.94 13.40
C ALA A 138 -3.69 -8.59 14.75
N TRP A 139 -3.83 -7.35 15.23
CA TRP A 139 -3.29 -6.90 16.50
C TRP A 139 -3.84 -7.72 17.68
N VAL A 140 -5.16 -7.89 17.75
CA VAL A 140 -5.81 -8.65 18.82
C VAL A 140 -5.34 -10.11 18.83
N LEU A 141 -5.29 -10.76 17.66
CA LEU A 141 -4.85 -12.15 17.53
C LEU A 141 -3.36 -12.32 17.84
N PHE A 142 -2.54 -11.34 17.47
CA PHE A 142 -1.13 -11.30 17.80
C PHE A 142 -0.92 -11.22 19.32
N ALA A 143 -1.66 -10.34 20.00
CA ALA A 143 -1.62 -10.21 21.46
C ALA A 143 -2.07 -11.49 22.18
N ARG A 144 -2.99 -12.26 21.58
CA ARG A 144 -3.47 -13.56 22.10
C ARG A 144 -2.57 -14.74 21.78
N GLY A 145 -1.50 -14.55 21.00
CA GLY A 145 -0.63 -15.65 20.58
C GLY A 145 -1.17 -16.51 19.43
N GLU A 146 -2.31 -16.15 18.82
CA GLU A 146 -2.97 -16.90 17.74
C GLU A 146 -2.27 -16.64 16.39
N MET A 147 -1.01 -17.07 16.27
CA MET A 147 -0.11 -16.72 15.16
C MET A 147 -0.63 -17.12 13.78
N ALA A 148 -1.36 -18.24 13.68
CA ALA A 148 -2.00 -18.68 12.45
C ALA A 148 -2.96 -17.61 11.90
N ARG A 149 -3.97 -17.27 12.71
CA ARG A 149 -5.01 -16.31 12.37
C ARG A 149 -4.46 -14.88 12.28
N TYR A 150 -3.51 -14.51 13.13
CA TYR A 150 -2.79 -13.24 13.03
C TYR A 150 -2.24 -13.04 11.61
N ARG A 151 -1.55 -14.05 11.06
CA ARG A 151 -0.96 -13.96 9.71
C ARG A 151 -2.01 -13.76 8.63
N GLU A 152 -3.16 -14.41 8.74
CA GLU A 152 -4.25 -14.24 7.77
C GLU A 152 -4.79 -12.81 7.77
N TRP A 153 -5.10 -12.25 8.94
CA TRP A 153 -5.59 -10.88 9.05
C TRP A 153 -4.51 -9.85 8.69
N MET A 154 -3.25 -10.12 9.04
CA MET A 154 -2.13 -9.29 8.63
C MET A 154 -1.95 -9.30 7.11
N MET A 155 -2.10 -10.46 6.45
CA MET A 155 -2.06 -10.56 4.99
C MET A 155 -3.15 -9.72 4.32
N ARG A 156 -4.36 -9.65 4.89
CA ARG A 156 -5.44 -8.79 4.40
C ARG A 156 -5.06 -7.31 4.46
N ALA A 157 -4.57 -6.86 5.61
CA ALA A 157 -4.08 -5.49 5.77
C ALA A 157 -2.93 -5.18 4.80
N VAL A 158 -1.95 -6.08 4.67
CA VAL A 158 -0.84 -5.95 3.72
C VAL A 158 -1.33 -5.86 2.27
N SER A 159 -2.34 -6.65 1.89
CA SER A 159 -2.87 -6.66 0.52
C SER A 159 -3.55 -5.34 0.18
N VAL A 160 -4.27 -4.73 1.13
CA VAL A 160 -4.78 -3.37 0.95
C VAL A 160 -3.64 -2.36 0.87
N LEU A 161 -2.68 -2.41 1.80
CA LEU A 161 -1.55 -1.47 1.82
C LEU A 161 -0.75 -1.49 0.51
N LEU A 162 -0.46 -2.67 -0.04
CA LEU A 162 0.23 -2.80 -1.32
C LEU A 162 -0.61 -2.29 -2.51
N GLY A 163 -1.93 -2.18 -2.35
CA GLY A 163 -2.82 -1.61 -3.36
C GLY A 163 -2.45 -0.19 -3.77
N ILE A 164 -1.93 0.63 -2.85
CA ILE A 164 -1.45 1.98 -3.20
C ILE A 164 -0.24 1.95 -4.15
N ALA A 165 0.59 0.91 -4.06
CA ALA A 165 1.69 0.71 -4.99
C ALA A 165 1.17 0.26 -6.36
N THR A 166 0.15 -0.60 -6.40
CA THR A 166 -0.53 -1.02 -7.64
C THR A 166 -1.27 0.13 -8.32
N THR A 167 -1.81 1.08 -7.57
CA THR A 167 -2.44 2.29 -8.13
C THR A 167 -1.46 3.09 -9.00
N ARG A 168 -0.15 3.07 -8.72
CA ARG A 168 0.87 3.86 -9.44
C ARG A 168 1.03 3.49 -10.91
N PRO A 169 1.31 2.22 -11.30
CA PRO A 169 1.34 1.84 -12.71
C PRO A 169 -0.01 2.03 -13.39
N VAL A 170 -1.14 1.82 -12.69
CA VAL A 170 -2.48 2.07 -13.24
C VAL A 170 -2.65 3.54 -13.60
N MET A 171 -2.28 4.46 -12.71
CA MET A 171 -2.24 5.90 -13.01
C MET A 171 -1.30 6.21 -14.18
N GLY A 172 -0.12 5.58 -14.24
CA GLY A 172 0.83 5.76 -15.35
C GLY A 172 0.21 5.42 -16.71
N VAL A 173 -0.58 4.35 -16.79
CA VAL A 173 -1.33 3.97 -18.00
C VAL A 173 -2.38 5.01 -18.35
N PHE A 174 -3.14 5.51 -17.38
CA PHE A 174 -4.11 6.59 -17.63
C PHE A 174 -3.45 7.87 -18.12
N PHE A 175 -2.31 8.27 -17.55
CA PHE A 175 -1.54 9.41 -18.03
C PHE A 175 -1.04 9.18 -19.46
N ALA A 176 -0.49 8.00 -19.76
CA ALA A 176 0.01 7.66 -21.10
C ALA A 176 -1.08 7.64 -22.17
N THR A 177 -2.31 7.26 -21.81
CA THR A 177 -3.45 7.15 -22.72
C THR A 177 -4.36 8.39 -22.72
N SER A 178 -4.10 9.38 -21.85
CA SER A 178 -4.93 10.58 -21.69
C SER A 178 -5.16 11.36 -23.00
N ARG A 179 -4.18 11.38 -23.90
CA ARG A 179 -4.31 12.02 -25.23
C ARG A 179 -5.32 11.34 -26.16
N LEU A 180 -5.56 10.05 -25.96
CA LEU A 180 -6.48 9.23 -26.75
C LEU A 180 -7.85 9.14 -26.09
N THR A 181 -7.88 9.03 -24.76
CA THR A 181 -9.12 8.83 -23.98
C THR A 181 -9.78 10.14 -23.58
N HIS A 182 -9.02 11.26 -23.62
CA HIS A 182 -9.42 12.58 -23.13
C HIS A 182 -9.78 12.58 -21.63
N LEU A 183 -9.41 11.54 -20.88
CA LEU A 183 -9.63 11.47 -19.44
C LEU A 183 -8.67 12.40 -18.69
N THR A 184 -9.24 13.30 -17.91
CA THR A 184 -8.50 14.18 -17.00
C THR A 184 -8.08 13.45 -15.72
N PRO A 185 -7.02 13.92 -15.01
CA PRO A 185 -6.63 13.34 -13.73
C PRO A 185 -7.76 13.27 -12.71
N HIS A 186 -8.62 14.30 -12.66
CA HIS A 186 -9.78 14.31 -11.79
C HIS A 186 -10.72 13.11 -12.04
N GLN A 187 -10.86 12.66 -13.28
CA GLN A 187 -11.74 11.54 -13.65
C GLN A 187 -11.11 10.18 -13.39
N PHE A 188 -9.83 9.99 -13.75
CA PHE A 188 -9.22 8.66 -13.67
C PHE A 188 -8.55 8.34 -12.33
N PHE A 189 -8.28 9.33 -11.46
CA PHE A 189 -7.66 9.07 -10.15
C PHE A 189 -8.50 8.10 -9.32
N GLY A 190 -9.79 8.37 -9.14
CA GLY A 190 -10.67 7.47 -8.39
C GLY A 190 -10.73 6.06 -8.99
N ILE A 191 -10.80 5.96 -10.32
CA ILE A 191 -10.81 4.66 -11.03
C ILE A 191 -9.50 3.90 -10.77
N ALA A 192 -8.36 4.58 -10.83
CA ALA A 192 -7.06 3.96 -10.58
C ALA A 192 -6.94 3.44 -9.14
N PHE A 193 -7.48 4.16 -8.15
CA PHE A 193 -7.52 3.73 -6.76
C PHE A 193 -8.39 2.48 -6.58
N TRP A 194 -9.59 2.44 -7.17
CA TRP A 194 -10.46 1.26 -7.14
C TRP A 194 -9.78 0.03 -7.76
N ILE A 195 -9.15 0.19 -8.93
CA ILE A 195 -8.42 -0.90 -9.59
C ILE A 195 -7.23 -1.34 -8.73
N GLY A 196 -6.40 -0.41 -8.28
CA GLY A 196 -5.18 -0.71 -7.54
C GLY A 196 -5.46 -1.44 -6.23
N PHE A 197 -6.35 -0.91 -5.40
CA PHE A 197 -6.75 -1.56 -4.15
C PHE A 197 -7.54 -2.83 -4.39
N GLY A 198 -8.53 -2.81 -5.28
CA GLY A 198 -9.40 -3.95 -5.57
C GLY A 198 -8.61 -5.16 -6.08
N VAL A 199 -7.78 -4.98 -7.11
CA VAL A 199 -6.97 -6.07 -7.68
C VAL A 199 -6.03 -6.66 -6.64
N THR A 200 -5.36 -5.81 -5.86
CA THR A 200 -4.38 -6.27 -4.87
C THR A 200 -5.05 -6.98 -3.69
N TYR A 201 -6.18 -6.47 -3.22
CA TYR A 201 -6.97 -7.10 -2.18
C TYR A 201 -7.53 -8.46 -2.62
N LEU A 202 -8.12 -8.54 -3.82
CA LEU A 202 -8.63 -9.79 -4.39
C LEU A 202 -7.51 -10.81 -4.61
N ALA A 203 -6.33 -10.38 -5.04
CA ALA A 203 -5.16 -11.25 -5.15
C ALA A 203 -4.74 -11.80 -3.76
N GLY A 204 -4.82 -10.96 -2.72
CA GLY A 204 -4.62 -11.35 -1.32
C GLY A 204 -5.61 -12.40 -0.83
N GLU A 205 -6.91 -12.17 -1.03
CA GLU A 205 -7.95 -13.14 -0.67
C GLU A 205 -7.80 -14.45 -1.45
N ALA A 206 -7.56 -14.39 -2.76
CA ALA A 206 -7.33 -15.57 -3.58
C ALA A 206 -6.10 -16.37 -3.13
N TYR A 207 -5.06 -15.68 -2.65
CA TYR A 207 -3.89 -16.33 -2.05
C TYR A 207 -4.24 -17.04 -0.75
N LEU A 208 -4.99 -16.39 0.15
CA LEU A 208 -5.42 -16.98 1.42
C LEU A 208 -6.33 -18.19 1.22
N HIS A 209 -7.27 -18.12 0.27
CA HIS A 209 -8.16 -19.24 -0.07
C HIS A 209 -7.41 -20.46 -0.62
N ARG A 210 -6.32 -20.26 -1.36
CA ARG A 210 -5.48 -21.35 -1.90
C ARG A 210 -4.49 -21.91 -0.89
N HIS A 211 -4.21 -21.17 0.18
CA HIS A 211 -3.25 -21.52 1.22
C HIS A 211 -3.87 -21.33 2.62
N PRO A 212 -4.97 -22.04 2.93
CA PRO A 212 -5.62 -21.94 4.24
C PRO A 212 -4.63 -22.36 5.32
N VAL A 213 -4.60 -21.63 6.44
CA VAL A 213 -3.75 -22.01 7.56
C VAL A 213 -4.40 -23.18 8.27
N THR A 214 -3.81 -24.37 8.12
CA THR A 214 -4.19 -25.54 8.93
C THR A 214 -3.93 -25.21 10.40
N THR A 215 -5.01 -25.21 11.19
CA THR A 215 -5.02 -25.00 12.64
C THR A 215 -4.28 -26.10 13.38
#